data_AF-A0A970RAE4-F1
#
_entry.id   AF-A0A970RAE4-F1
#
_cell.length_a   1.000
_cell.length_b   1.000
_cell.length_c   1.000
_cell.angle_alpha   90.00
_cell.angle_beta   90.00
_cell.angle_gamma   90.00
#
_symmetry.space_group_name_H-M   'P 1'
#
loop_
_entity.id
_entity.type
_entity.pdbx_description
1 polymer ?
#
loop_
_entity_poly.entity_id
_entity_poly.type
_entity_poly.pdbx_seq_one_letter_code
_entity_poly.pdbx_strand_id
1 'polypeptide(L)'
;APRPDDQAAIVGRLKDSLQKVSAPLVQIQRMTPQQPLQYRNLSFEHAKAIQDYYLSGMDNNRRGLLSYIEHYLQGADLSLVEKPQQLPDGGIYHPQAEGKIFATLEDYLAWWQQQQKSDWQEKSVIAMETTSSYISDAQTAHLDAVIDAIEHNNGLPIVYYPKSRSMSGQPRPPSAPAAAPASETTPAAVAFPNPKSQRRPVAIEPLLQLDNQMIANVLLVNTFLGGDTEGRKAKYQQLNIPVLHIVHYRADNYAAYLADNAGIDSFSLPFTLTNAEYIGIQDPVILTTNEGGEMLPIPEQLNVLVNKAFNLASLQRKDNQDKKLALLFWNHPPGETNQGASNLNVPRSLEKLTSDLQKEGYQVSPVAEQTIIDAVAAMLKPSYRPDHLDELMDTALWSFLPLEAYQAWFKTLPEEVQSEINGYWGEANNYAGLVAYRGQQGFVIPRLESGNLIIMPQPSRGGNDPSQDKDIFHDVKVPMHHYYAAVYLWIREHYQADAIIHFGTHGSQEWLPGKERGLWAYDA
;
A
#
# COMPACT_ATOMS: atom_id res chain seq x y z
N ALA A 1 13.97 23.63 -6.36
CA ALA A 1 14.74 24.86 -6.64
C ALA A 1 14.65 25.76 -5.41
N PRO A 2 15.71 26.53 -5.07
CA PRO A 2 15.67 27.42 -3.92
C PRO A 2 14.50 28.40 -4.04
N ARG A 3 13.93 28.83 -2.91
CA ARG A 3 12.83 29.81 -2.92
C ARG A 3 13.38 31.12 -3.51
N PRO A 4 12.53 31.97 -4.15
CA PRO A 4 12.99 33.24 -4.71
C PRO A 4 13.80 34.09 -3.72
N ASP A 5 13.43 34.06 -2.45
CA ASP A 5 14.14 34.78 -1.37
C ASP A 5 15.53 34.19 -1.09
N ASP A 6 15.67 32.87 -1.06
CA ASP A 6 16.96 32.19 -0.90
C ASP A 6 17.89 32.51 -2.08
N GLN A 7 17.34 32.50 -3.30
CA GLN A 7 18.07 32.86 -4.51
C GLN A 7 18.53 34.33 -4.46
N ALA A 8 17.65 35.25 -4.07
CA ALA A 8 17.99 36.67 -3.94
C ALA A 8 19.08 36.90 -2.87
N ALA A 9 19.02 36.19 -1.75
CA ALA A 9 20.03 36.26 -0.70
C ALA A 9 21.40 35.74 -1.16
N ILE A 10 21.44 34.59 -1.86
CA ILE A 10 22.68 34.01 -2.41
C ILE A 10 23.27 34.95 -3.46
N VAL A 11 22.46 35.41 -4.43
CA VAL A 11 22.90 36.34 -5.49
C VAL A 11 23.40 37.65 -4.87
N GLY A 12 22.69 38.19 -3.88
CA GLY A 12 23.11 39.39 -3.16
C GLY A 12 24.48 39.26 -2.50
N ARG A 13 24.75 38.12 -1.84
CA ARG A 13 26.05 37.84 -1.20
C ARG A 13 27.17 37.57 -2.19
N LEU A 14 26.87 36.93 -3.32
CA LEU A 14 27.88 36.50 -4.28
C LEU A 14 28.09 37.50 -5.44
N LYS A 15 27.27 38.55 -5.57
CA LYS A 15 27.23 39.45 -6.73
C LYS A 15 28.61 39.95 -7.16
N ASP A 16 29.37 40.52 -6.23
CA ASP A 16 30.68 41.13 -6.52
C ASP A 16 31.75 40.06 -6.79
N SER A 17 31.66 38.91 -6.11
CA SER A 17 32.54 37.77 -6.34
C SER A 17 32.30 37.15 -7.72
N LEU A 18 31.04 36.95 -8.12
CA LEU A 18 30.66 36.40 -9.42
C LEU A 18 31.07 37.31 -10.59
N GLN A 19 31.22 38.62 -10.37
CA GLN A 19 31.78 39.54 -11.36
C GLN A 19 33.29 39.37 -11.57
N LYS A 20 34.00 38.82 -10.59
CA LYS A 20 35.46 38.63 -10.62
C LYS A 20 35.89 37.22 -11.02
N VAL A 21 34.95 36.28 -11.17
CA VAL A 21 35.25 34.91 -11.59
C VAL A 21 35.66 34.88 -13.06
N SER A 22 36.90 34.46 -13.32
CA SER A 22 37.42 34.23 -14.67
C SER A 22 37.05 32.86 -15.25
N ALA A 23 36.58 31.93 -14.40
CA ALA A 23 36.14 30.61 -14.83
C ALA A 23 34.85 30.70 -15.69
N PRO A 24 34.60 29.70 -16.56
CA PRO A 24 33.29 29.49 -17.19
C PRO A 24 32.17 29.44 -16.16
N LEU A 25 31.07 30.15 -16.41
CA LEU A 25 29.93 30.26 -15.51
C LEU A 25 28.62 30.07 -16.28
N VAL A 26 27.73 29.23 -15.76
CA VAL A 26 26.35 29.06 -16.24
C VAL A 26 25.40 29.18 -15.06
N GLN A 27 24.37 30.01 -15.16
CA GLN A 27 23.33 30.14 -14.14
C GLN A 27 22.03 29.55 -14.65
N ILE A 28 21.58 28.48 -13.98
CA ILE A 28 20.40 27.71 -14.38
C ILE A 28 19.22 28.03 -13.46
N GLN A 29 18.10 28.47 -14.04
CA GLN A 29 16.86 28.75 -13.32
C GLN A 29 15.77 27.75 -13.71
N ARG A 30 15.28 26.94 -12.76
CA ARG A 30 14.24 25.92 -13.01
C ARG A 30 12.81 26.47 -12.94
N MET A 31 12.56 27.50 -12.13
CA MET A 31 11.19 28.01 -11.84
C MET A 31 10.75 29.19 -12.71
N THR A 32 11.63 29.75 -13.54
CA THR A 32 11.32 30.92 -14.38
C THR A 32 11.86 30.72 -15.79
N PRO A 33 11.32 29.75 -16.55
CA PRO A 33 11.86 29.36 -17.87
C PRO A 33 11.82 30.47 -18.93
N GLN A 34 11.15 31.59 -18.64
CA GLN A 34 11.03 32.76 -19.53
C GLN A 34 12.26 33.68 -19.47
N GLN A 35 13.16 33.53 -18.50
CA GLN A 35 14.39 34.33 -18.47
C GLN A 35 15.45 33.76 -19.43
N PRO A 36 16.15 34.60 -20.20
CA PRO A 36 17.24 34.16 -21.04
C PRO A 36 18.36 33.52 -20.20
N LEU A 37 18.96 32.45 -20.72
CA LEU A 37 20.08 31.76 -20.09
C LEU A 37 21.24 32.73 -19.81
N GLN A 38 21.67 32.81 -18.56
CA GLN A 38 22.79 33.65 -18.15
C GLN A 38 24.07 32.83 -18.09
N TYR A 39 25.10 33.26 -18.80
CA TYR A 39 26.39 32.57 -18.91
C TYR A 39 27.55 33.56 -19.12
N ARG A 40 28.78 33.16 -18.76
CA ARG A 40 30.02 33.95 -18.94
C ARG A 40 31.22 33.06 -19.20
N ASN A 41 32.17 33.55 -20.01
CA ASN A 41 33.42 32.86 -20.32
C ASN A 41 33.24 31.47 -20.96
N LEU A 42 32.12 31.25 -21.66
CA LEU A 42 31.86 30.11 -22.54
C LEU A 42 30.87 30.50 -23.65
N SER A 43 30.78 29.69 -24.70
CA SER A 43 29.81 29.92 -25.79
C SER A 43 28.37 29.61 -25.34
N PHE A 44 27.40 30.19 -26.04
CA PHE A 44 25.98 29.86 -25.82
C PHE A 44 25.70 28.36 -25.98
N GLU A 45 26.34 27.71 -26.95
CA GLU A 45 26.17 26.28 -27.23
C GLU A 45 26.54 25.42 -26.01
N HIS A 46 27.72 25.67 -25.42
CA HIS A 46 28.15 24.94 -24.22
C HIS A 46 27.28 25.26 -23.01
N ALA A 47 26.90 26.53 -22.84
CA ALA A 47 25.99 26.93 -21.77
C ALA A 47 24.63 26.22 -21.90
N LYS A 48 24.10 26.10 -23.13
CA LYS A 48 22.84 25.42 -23.42
C LYS A 48 22.93 23.92 -23.19
N ALA A 49 24.02 23.27 -23.62
CA ALA A 49 24.24 21.86 -23.35
C ALA A 49 24.26 21.55 -21.84
N ILE A 50 25.01 22.35 -21.05
CA ILE A 50 25.05 22.25 -19.59
C ILE A 50 23.66 22.44 -18.97
N GLN A 51 22.92 23.45 -19.43
CA GLN A 51 21.53 23.65 -18.99
C GLN A 51 20.65 22.43 -19.31
N ASP A 52 20.78 21.86 -20.51
CA ASP A 52 19.95 20.74 -20.96
C ASP A 52 20.19 19.47 -20.15
N TYR A 53 21.44 19.10 -19.85
CA TYR A 53 21.71 17.99 -18.94
C TYR A 53 21.11 18.25 -17.55
N TYR A 54 21.31 19.45 -17.00
CA TYR A 54 20.85 19.77 -15.66
C TYR A 54 19.32 19.78 -15.55
N LEU A 55 18.62 20.38 -16.52
CA LEU A 55 17.16 20.49 -16.51
C LEU A 55 16.47 19.17 -16.86
N SER A 56 17.09 18.35 -17.71
CA SER A 56 16.53 17.03 -18.05
C SER A 56 16.60 16.06 -16.88
N GLY A 57 17.48 16.30 -15.89
CA GLY A 57 17.62 15.44 -14.72
C GLY A 57 18.03 14.02 -15.13
N MET A 58 17.74 13.01 -14.32
CA MET A 58 18.14 11.60 -14.49
C MET A 58 19.63 11.34 -14.25
N ASP A 59 19.93 10.12 -13.83
CA ASP A 59 21.29 9.74 -13.44
C ASP A 59 22.28 9.73 -14.64
N ASN A 60 21.84 9.23 -15.80
CA ASN A 60 22.64 9.23 -17.02
C ASN A 60 23.03 10.65 -17.46
N ASN A 61 22.11 11.61 -17.43
CA ASN A 61 22.43 13.00 -17.76
C ASN A 61 23.29 13.68 -16.69
N ARG A 62 23.19 13.29 -15.40
CA ARG A 62 24.09 13.81 -14.37
C ARG A 62 25.53 13.35 -14.60
N ARG A 63 25.73 12.07 -14.91
CA ARG A 63 27.03 11.53 -15.34
C ARG A 63 27.51 12.20 -16.63
N GLY A 64 26.61 12.34 -17.60
CA GLY A 64 26.86 13.03 -18.86
C GLY A 64 27.26 14.49 -18.66
N LEU A 65 26.62 15.22 -17.73
CA LEU A 65 26.97 16.60 -17.38
C LEU A 65 28.40 16.70 -16.85
N LEU A 66 28.77 15.83 -15.91
CA LEU A 66 30.12 15.83 -15.33
C LEU A 66 31.16 15.47 -16.40
N SER A 67 30.89 14.44 -17.21
CA SER A 67 31.74 14.06 -18.33
C SER A 67 31.89 15.19 -19.36
N TYR A 68 30.79 15.88 -19.69
CA TYR A 68 30.79 17.03 -20.61
C TYR A 68 31.64 18.18 -20.07
N ILE A 69 31.48 18.52 -18.79
CA ILE A 69 32.28 19.56 -18.13
C ILE A 69 33.76 19.18 -18.13
N GLU A 70 34.09 17.93 -17.80
CA GLU A 70 35.46 17.43 -17.81
C GLU A 70 36.10 17.55 -19.19
N HIS A 71 35.44 17.03 -20.23
CA HIS A 71 35.93 17.09 -21.61
C HIS A 71 36.09 18.54 -22.08
N TYR A 72 35.13 19.40 -21.75
CA TYR A 72 35.19 20.82 -22.08
C TYR A 72 36.42 21.51 -21.44
N LEU A 73 36.68 21.25 -20.16
CA LEU A 73 37.81 21.83 -19.44
C LEU A 73 39.17 21.29 -19.91
N GLN A 74 39.22 20.03 -20.37
CA GLN A 74 40.42 19.40 -20.91
C GLN A 74 40.66 19.74 -22.39
N GLY A 75 39.72 20.38 -23.07
CA GLY A 75 39.78 20.58 -24.52
C GLY A 75 39.68 19.28 -25.32
N ALA A 76 39.05 18.25 -24.75
CA ALA A 76 38.85 16.95 -25.37
C ALA A 76 37.68 16.97 -26.36
N ASP A 77 37.51 15.89 -27.12
CA ASP A 77 36.44 15.75 -28.10
C ASP A 77 35.08 15.56 -27.41
N LEU A 78 34.21 16.57 -27.52
CA LEU A 78 32.87 16.57 -26.95
C LEU A 78 31.89 15.65 -27.68
N SER A 79 32.21 15.18 -28.89
CA SER A 79 31.35 14.24 -29.63
C SER A 79 31.30 12.84 -29.01
N LEU A 80 32.26 12.54 -28.14
CA LEU A 80 32.34 11.30 -27.37
C LEU A 80 31.37 11.28 -26.17
N VAL A 81 30.80 12.43 -25.79
CA VAL A 81 29.86 12.53 -24.68
C VAL A 81 28.43 12.39 -25.19
N GLU A 82 27.68 11.44 -24.64
CA GLU A 82 26.27 11.21 -24.98
C GLU A 82 25.43 12.45 -24.69
N LYS A 83 24.63 12.88 -25.66
CA LYS A 83 23.74 14.05 -25.55
C LYS A 83 22.70 13.88 -24.44
N PRO A 84 22.22 14.99 -23.85
CA PRO A 84 21.20 14.92 -22.80
C PRO A 84 19.92 14.29 -23.34
N GLN A 85 19.42 13.29 -22.61
CA GLN A 85 18.16 12.62 -22.89
C GLN A 85 17.03 13.35 -22.19
N GLN A 86 15.92 13.61 -22.88
CA GLN A 86 14.73 14.20 -22.25
C GLN A 86 13.79 13.11 -21.74
N LEU A 87 13.20 13.37 -20.58
CA LEU A 87 12.15 12.53 -20.05
C LEU A 87 10.88 12.68 -20.91
N PRO A 88 10.29 11.59 -21.45
CA PRO A 88 9.07 11.70 -22.23
C PRO A 88 7.88 12.16 -21.37
N ASP A 89 6.89 12.78 -22.02
CA ASP A 89 5.62 13.10 -21.38
C ASP A 89 4.81 11.80 -21.21
N GLY A 90 4.80 11.28 -19.99
CA GLY A 90 4.35 9.93 -19.65
C GLY A 90 5.34 8.84 -20.08
N GLY A 91 5.54 7.83 -19.23
CA GLY A 91 6.40 6.72 -19.58
C GLY A 91 6.54 5.66 -18.48
N ILE A 92 7.15 4.54 -18.85
CA ILE A 92 7.47 3.40 -17.98
C ILE A 92 8.97 3.39 -17.71
N TYR A 93 9.32 3.24 -16.43
CA TYR A 93 10.68 3.20 -15.92
C TYR A 93 11.08 1.77 -15.54
N HIS A 94 12.34 1.42 -15.79
CA HIS A 94 12.95 0.20 -15.27
C HIS A 94 14.47 0.41 -15.05
N PRO A 95 15.05 0.00 -13.90
CA PRO A 95 16.46 0.23 -13.59
C PRO A 95 17.40 -0.46 -14.57
N GLN A 96 17.06 -1.68 -15.00
CA GLN A 96 17.86 -2.47 -15.97
C GLN A 96 17.77 -1.97 -17.43
N ALA A 97 16.97 -0.92 -17.72
CA ALA A 97 16.86 -0.36 -19.06
C ALA A 97 17.93 0.72 -19.36
N GLU A 98 18.95 0.85 -18.49
CA GLU A 98 20.12 1.74 -18.68
C GLU A 98 19.75 3.20 -19.02
N GLY A 99 18.74 3.73 -18.33
CA GLY A 99 18.27 5.12 -18.52
C GLY A 99 17.26 5.30 -19.65
N LYS A 100 16.92 4.25 -20.40
CA LYS A 100 15.80 4.26 -21.34
C LYS A 100 14.47 4.33 -20.59
N ILE A 101 13.61 5.26 -21.00
CA ILE A 101 12.21 5.35 -20.58
C ILE A 101 11.31 4.95 -21.74
N PHE A 102 10.37 4.04 -21.50
CA PHE A 102 9.48 3.53 -22.54
C PHE A 102 8.24 4.42 -22.63
N ALA A 103 7.97 4.98 -23.81
CA ALA A 103 6.82 5.86 -24.03
C ALA A 103 5.50 5.08 -24.29
N THR A 104 5.60 3.78 -24.56
CA THR A 104 4.48 2.89 -24.86
C THR A 104 4.59 1.62 -24.02
N LEU A 105 3.45 0.97 -23.78
CA LEU A 105 3.41 -0.30 -23.05
C LEU A 105 4.00 -1.42 -23.91
N GLU A 106 3.73 -1.42 -25.21
CA GLU A 106 4.18 -2.43 -26.16
C GLU A 106 5.71 -2.51 -26.24
N ASP A 107 6.39 -1.36 -26.30
CA ASP A 107 7.85 -1.31 -26.32
C ASP A 107 8.45 -1.84 -25.02
N TYR A 108 7.79 -1.55 -23.89
CA TYR A 108 8.21 -2.04 -22.58
C TYR A 108 8.05 -3.57 -22.47
N LEU A 109 6.88 -4.10 -22.83
CA LEU A 109 6.61 -5.55 -22.79
C LEU A 109 7.54 -6.33 -23.72
N ALA A 110 7.82 -5.81 -24.92
CA ALA A 110 8.75 -6.45 -25.85
C ALA A 110 10.17 -6.55 -25.26
N TRP A 111 10.65 -5.45 -24.67
CA TRP A 111 11.95 -5.42 -24.02
C TRP A 111 12.00 -6.31 -22.78
N TRP A 112 10.99 -6.24 -21.92
CA TRP A 112 10.95 -6.98 -20.66
C TRP A 112 10.95 -8.49 -20.90
N GLN A 113 10.14 -8.99 -21.84
CA GLN A 113 10.12 -10.42 -22.19
C GLN A 113 11.47 -10.90 -22.75
N GLN A 114 12.13 -10.06 -23.55
CA GLN A 114 13.47 -10.38 -24.06
C GLN A 114 14.49 -10.50 -22.93
N GLN A 115 14.44 -9.58 -21.95
CA GLN A 115 15.35 -9.61 -20.81
C GLN A 115 15.08 -10.77 -19.86
N GLN A 116 13.81 -10.99 -19.50
CA GLN A 116 13.42 -12.04 -18.56
C GLN A 116 13.33 -13.43 -19.20
N LYS A 117 13.45 -13.53 -20.53
CA LYS A 117 13.30 -14.79 -21.30
C LYS A 117 12.01 -15.54 -20.94
N SER A 118 10.94 -14.79 -20.71
CA SER A 118 9.66 -15.29 -20.22
C SER A 118 8.52 -14.45 -20.75
N ASP A 119 7.41 -15.10 -21.05
CA ASP A 119 6.15 -14.45 -21.39
C ASP A 119 5.52 -13.83 -20.13
N TRP A 120 4.82 -12.69 -20.30
CA TRP A 120 4.20 -11.98 -19.17
C TRP A 120 2.77 -12.42 -18.88
N GLN A 121 2.09 -13.05 -19.85
CA GLN A 121 0.66 -13.33 -19.84
C GLN A 121 0.22 -14.23 -18.68
N GLU A 122 1.12 -15.11 -18.19
CA GLU A 122 0.85 -15.99 -17.05
C GLU A 122 1.24 -15.37 -15.69
N LYS A 123 1.84 -14.17 -15.71
CA LYS A 123 2.37 -13.51 -14.52
C LYS A 123 1.35 -12.57 -13.91
N SER A 124 1.46 -12.36 -12.61
CA SER A 124 0.76 -11.27 -11.94
C SER A 124 1.40 -9.95 -12.37
N VAL A 125 0.60 -9.06 -12.94
CA VAL A 125 1.03 -7.73 -13.39
C VAL A 125 0.74 -6.72 -12.29
N ILE A 126 1.80 -6.20 -11.67
CA ILE A 126 1.70 -5.23 -10.58
C ILE A 126 2.18 -3.88 -11.11
N ALA A 127 1.25 -2.94 -11.25
CA ALA A 127 1.55 -1.59 -11.72
C ALA A 127 1.83 -0.67 -10.53
N MET A 128 2.72 0.31 -10.71
CA MET A 128 2.92 1.40 -9.76
C MET A 128 2.84 2.74 -10.50
N GLU A 129 1.85 3.55 -10.13
CA GLU A 129 1.78 4.95 -10.55
C GLU A 129 2.74 5.79 -9.69
N THR A 130 3.66 6.50 -10.34
CA THR A 130 4.65 7.36 -9.67
C THR A 130 4.72 8.75 -10.30
N THR A 131 5.54 9.63 -9.72
CA THR A 131 5.85 10.95 -10.27
C THR A 131 7.16 10.90 -11.05
N SER A 132 7.20 11.59 -12.20
CA SER A 132 8.42 11.78 -12.99
C SER A 132 9.56 12.46 -12.21
N SER A 133 9.25 13.15 -11.11
CA SER A 133 10.25 13.80 -10.26
C SER A 133 11.21 12.79 -9.61
N TYR A 134 10.76 11.61 -9.20
CA TYR A 134 11.68 10.64 -8.59
C TYR A 134 12.73 10.15 -9.58
N ILE A 135 12.34 9.94 -10.85
CA ILE A 135 13.26 9.52 -11.92
C ILE A 135 14.19 10.67 -12.31
N SER A 136 13.64 11.86 -12.55
CA SER A 136 14.43 13.03 -12.97
C SER A 136 15.35 13.58 -11.85
N ASP A 137 14.99 13.40 -10.58
CA ASP A 137 15.85 13.76 -9.46
C ASP A 137 16.76 12.59 -9.02
N ALA A 138 16.72 11.45 -9.73
CA ALA A 138 17.46 10.21 -9.44
C ALA A 138 17.28 9.69 -8.01
N GLN A 139 16.08 9.82 -7.45
CA GLN A 139 15.66 9.20 -6.20
C GLN A 139 14.87 7.91 -6.50
N THR A 140 15.51 6.95 -7.19
CA THR A 140 14.84 5.75 -7.71
C THR A 140 14.95 4.53 -6.80
N ALA A 141 15.76 4.57 -5.74
CA ALA A 141 16.04 3.40 -4.89
C ALA A 141 14.78 2.63 -4.44
N HIS A 142 13.72 3.35 -4.06
CA HIS A 142 12.44 2.75 -3.67
C HIS A 142 11.63 2.21 -4.86
N LEU A 143 11.74 2.80 -6.05
CA LEU A 143 11.14 2.28 -7.27
C LEU A 143 11.84 0.99 -7.70
N ASP A 144 13.17 1.00 -7.65
CA ASP A 144 14.05 -0.12 -8.00
C ASP A 144 13.76 -1.31 -7.09
N ALA A 145 13.66 -1.08 -5.78
CA ALA A 145 13.34 -2.13 -4.81
C ALA A 145 11.94 -2.73 -5.03
N VAL A 146 10.94 -1.93 -5.42
CA VAL A 146 9.60 -2.44 -5.76
C VAL A 146 9.64 -3.28 -7.04
N ILE A 147 10.37 -2.84 -8.06
CA ILE A 147 10.56 -3.59 -9.32
C ILE A 147 11.23 -4.93 -9.03
N ASP A 148 12.38 -4.90 -8.36
CA ASP A 148 13.15 -6.11 -8.03
C ASP A 148 12.32 -7.09 -7.21
N ALA A 149 11.55 -6.60 -6.23
CA ALA A 149 10.70 -7.46 -5.40
C ALA A 149 9.53 -8.08 -6.19
N ILE A 150 8.95 -7.35 -7.15
CA ILE A 150 7.91 -7.90 -8.04
C ILE A 150 8.51 -8.98 -8.95
N GLU A 151 9.67 -8.72 -9.57
CA GLU A 151 10.33 -9.70 -10.46
C GLU A 151 10.78 -10.95 -9.68
N HIS A 152 11.31 -10.78 -8.46
CA HIS A 152 11.69 -11.89 -7.59
C HIS A 152 10.50 -12.81 -7.26
N ASN A 153 9.29 -12.25 -7.16
CA ASN A 153 8.05 -13.00 -6.97
C ASN A 153 7.41 -13.47 -8.28
N ASN A 154 8.17 -13.50 -9.38
CA ASN A 154 7.73 -13.94 -10.71
C ASN A 154 6.56 -13.11 -11.29
N GLY A 155 6.49 -11.83 -10.94
CA GLY A 155 5.53 -10.86 -11.50
C GLY A 155 6.12 -10.03 -12.63
N LEU A 156 5.24 -9.29 -13.32
CA LEU A 156 5.60 -8.21 -14.24
C LEU A 156 5.41 -6.86 -13.53
N PRO A 157 6.46 -6.07 -13.27
CA PRO A 157 6.31 -4.71 -12.78
C PRO A 157 5.96 -3.76 -13.92
N ILE A 158 5.05 -2.81 -13.70
CA ILE A 158 4.82 -1.66 -14.59
C ILE A 158 4.91 -0.38 -13.76
N VAL A 159 6.13 0.17 -13.62
CA VAL A 159 6.33 1.44 -12.90
C VAL A 159 6.22 2.58 -13.89
N TYR A 160 5.08 3.28 -13.85
CA TYR A 160 4.77 4.32 -14.82
C TYR A 160 4.49 5.67 -14.15
N TYR A 161 4.75 6.75 -14.86
CA TYR A 161 4.22 8.07 -14.52
C TYR A 161 3.31 8.52 -15.66
N PRO A 162 2.11 9.05 -15.35
CA PRO A 162 1.15 9.43 -16.38
C PRO A 162 1.64 10.67 -17.15
N LYS A 163 1.07 10.87 -18.33
CA LYS A 163 1.24 12.14 -19.07
C LYS A 163 0.87 13.30 -18.17
N SER A 164 1.70 14.34 -18.21
CA SER A 164 1.35 15.62 -17.65
C SER A 164 0.00 16.00 -18.25
N ARG A 165 -0.98 16.27 -17.38
CA ARG A 165 -2.14 17.03 -17.83
C ARG A 165 -1.58 18.40 -18.18
N SER A 166 -1.18 18.59 -19.44
CA SER A 166 -1.13 19.91 -20.04
C SER A 166 -2.37 20.61 -19.50
N MET A 167 -2.20 21.75 -18.84
CA MET A 167 -3.30 22.66 -18.63
C MET A 167 -3.80 23.03 -20.02
N SER A 168 -4.64 22.18 -20.59
CA SER A 168 -5.36 22.41 -21.82
C SER A 168 -6.39 23.48 -21.48
N GLY A 169 -5.91 24.73 -21.40
CA GLY A 169 -6.63 25.99 -21.39
C GLY A 169 -8.06 25.98 -20.90
N GLN A 170 -8.38 25.33 -19.77
CA GLN A 170 -9.61 25.68 -19.06
C GLN A 170 -9.23 26.87 -18.17
N PRO A 171 -9.78 28.08 -18.44
CA PRO A 171 -9.51 29.22 -17.61
C PRO A 171 -9.90 28.83 -16.18
N ARG A 172 -9.00 29.12 -15.24
CA ARG A 172 -9.33 29.14 -13.82
C ARG A 172 -10.65 29.92 -13.71
N PRO A 173 -11.75 29.35 -13.17
CA PRO A 173 -12.98 30.11 -13.02
C PRO A 173 -12.61 31.39 -12.26
N PRO A 174 -13.08 32.57 -12.72
CA PRO A 174 -12.73 33.82 -12.07
C PRO A 174 -13.09 33.69 -10.59
N SER A 175 -12.17 34.10 -9.73
CA SER A 175 -12.42 34.24 -8.30
C SER A 175 -13.73 34.98 -8.12
N ALA A 176 -14.72 34.35 -7.47
CA ALA A 176 -16.00 34.95 -7.22
C ALA A 176 -15.78 36.33 -6.57
N PRO A 177 -16.34 37.42 -7.12
CA PRO A 177 -16.24 38.72 -6.48
C PRO A 177 -16.92 38.64 -5.11
N ALA A 178 -16.35 39.38 -4.14
CA ALA A 178 -16.87 39.47 -2.79
C ALA A 178 -18.38 39.80 -2.82
N ALA A 179 -19.16 39.01 -2.07
CA ALA A 179 -20.61 39.09 -2.06
C ALA A 179 -21.08 40.51 -1.66
N ALA A 180 -21.86 41.14 -2.53
CA ALA A 180 -22.69 42.31 -2.20
C ALA A 180 -23.92 41.87 -1.38
N PRO A 181 -24.50 42.74 -0.53
CA PRO A 181 -25.55 42.34 0.39
C PRO A 181 -26.84 41.96 -0.36
N ALA A 182 -27.45 40.86 0.08
CA ALA A 182 -28.59 40.23 -0.55
C ALA A 182 -29.86 41.11 -0.53
N SER A 183 -30.46 41.33 -1.69
CA SER A 183 -31.85 41.77 -1.82
C SER A 183 -32.74 40.55 -2.05
N GLU A 184 -33.79 40.45 -1.24
CA GLU A 184 -34.81 39.39 -1.26
C GLU A 184 -35.46 39.25 -2.64
N THR A 185 -35.27 38.09 -3.27
CA THR A 185 -36.20 37.57 -4.28
C THR A 185 -36.36 36.06 -4.09
N THR A 186 -37.60 35.62 -4.27
CA THR A 186 -38.23 34.29 -4.09
C THR A 186 -37.34 33.09 -4.45
N PRO A 187 -37.36 31.99 -3.67
CA PRO A 187 -36.49 30.85 -3.96
C PRO A 187 -37.02 30.07 -5.17
N ALA A 188 -36.39 30.26 -6.32
CA ALA A 188 -36.39 29.24 -7.35
C ALA A 188 -35.77 27.98 -6.73
N ALA A 189 -36.43 26.84 -6.87
CA ALA A 189 -35.93 25.55 -6.39
C ALA A 189 -34.53 25.31 -6.98
N VAL A 190 -33.49 25.58 -6.20
CA VAL A 190 -32.13 25.18 -6.51
C VAL A 190 -32.12 23.67 -6.34
N ALA A 191 -32.37 22.97 -7.44
CA ALA A 191 -32.15 21.54 -7.51
C ALA A 191 -30.70 21.31 -7.07
N PHE A 192 -30.50 20.63 -5.94
CA PHE A 192 -29.21 20.09 -5.57
C PHE A 192 -28.67 19.34 -6.80
N PRO A 193 -27.52 19.72 -7.37
CA PRO A 193 -26.99 19.01 -8.52
C PRO A 193 -26.74 17.56 -8.09
N ASN A 194 -27.53 16.64 -8.65
CA ASN A 194 -27.33 15.21 -8.47
C ASN A 194 -25.92 14.87 -9.01
N PRO A 195 -24.99 14.34 -8.19
CA PRO A 195 -23.61 14.07 -8.62
C PRO A 195 -23.50 13.15 -9.85
N LYS A 196 -24.58 12.44 -10.19
CA LYS A 196 -24.66 11.58 -11.37
C LYS A 196 -24.60 12.33 -12.72
N SER A 197 -24.81 13.64 -12.77
CA SER A 197 -24.95 14.39 -14.03
C SER A 197 -23.66 14.95 -14.64
N GLN A 198 -22.49 14.73 -14.01
CA GLN A 198 -21.20 15.10 -14.60
C GLN A 198 -20.15 13.99 -14.45
N ARG A 199 -20.46 12.79 -14.94
CA ARG A 199 -19.38 11.82 -15.25
C ARG A 199 -18.60 12.35 -16.44
N ARG A 200 -17.50 13.06 -16.18
CA ARG A 200 -16.50 13.32 -17.22
C ARG A 200 -16.02 11.95 -17.71
N PRO A 201 -15.95 11.70 -19.04
CA PRO A 201 -15.24 10.54 -19.53
C PRO A 201 -13.81 10.63 -19.01
N VAL A 202 -13.41 9.68 -18.16
CA VAL A 202 -12.02 9.60 -17.74
C VAL A 202 -11.30 8.79 -18.82
N ALA A 203 -10.26 9.37 -19.39
CA ALA A 203 -9.39 8.66 -20.32
C ALA A 203 -8.71 7.53 -19.53
N ILE A 204 -8.83 6.30 -20.03
CA ILE A 204 -8.17 5.15 -19.42
C ILE A 204 -6.65 5.30 -19.66
N GLU A 205 -5.85 4.88 -18.69
CA GLU A 205 -4.39 4.97 -18.75
C GLU A 205 -3.85 3.99 -19.81
N PRO A 206 -3.34 4.46 -20.97
CA PRO A 206 -2.86 3.58 -22.03
C PRO A 206 -1.64 2.74 -21.60
N LEU A 207 -0.86 3.20 -20.61
CA LEU A 207 0.30 2.46 -20.11
C LEU A 207 -0.07 1.23 -19.28
N LEU A 208 -1.36 0.99 -19.03
CA LEU A 208 -1.89 -0.17 -18.31
C LEU A 208 -2.78 -1.07 -19.16
N GLN A 209 -2.97 -0.73 -20.45
CA GLN A 209 -3.88 -1.44 -21.34
C GLN A 209 -3.20 -1.89 -22.62
N LEU A 210 -3.47 -3.15 -22.99
CA LEU A 210 -3.11 -3.71 -24.29
C LEU A 210 -4.41 -4.10 -25.00
N ASP A 211 -4.60 -3.69 -26.25
CA ASP A 211 -5.82 -3.97 -27.04
C ASP A 211 -7.14 -3.59 -26.32
N ASN A 212 -7.14 -2.47 -25.60
CA ASN A 212 -8.22 -1.97 -24.74
C ASN A 212 -8.59 -2.87 -23.54
N GLN A 213 -7.77 -3.87 -23.21
CA GLN A 213 -7.91 -4.69 -22.02
C GLN A 213 -6.95 -4.23 -20.93
N MET A 214 -7.45 -4.13 -19.70
CA MET A 214 -6.61 -3.88 -18.53
C MET A 214 -5.71 -5.10 -18.30
N ILE A 215 -4.40 -4.92 -18.35
CA ILE A 215 -3.45 -6.00 -18.07
C ILE A 215 -2.97 -5.99 -16.61
N ALA A 216 -2.99 -4.83 -15.95
CA ALA A 216 -2.59 -4.71 -14.55
C ALA A 216 -3.61 -5.41 -13.63
N ASN A 217 -3.13 -6.23 -12.71
CA ASN A 217 -3.97 -6.86 -11.69
C ASN A 217 -4.12 -5.97 -10.45
N VAL A 218 -3.07 -5.26 -10.05
CA VAL A 218 -3.08 -4.37 -8.87
C VAL A 218 -2.34 -3.09 -9.21
N LEU A 219 -2.85 -1.95 -8.71
CA LEU A 219 -2.20 -0.66 -8.83
C LEU A 219 -1.67 -0.19 -7.47
N LEU A 220 -0.37 0.07 -7.40
CA LEU A 220 0.28 0.76 -6.29
C LEU A 220 0.31 2.25 -6.61
N VAL A 221 -0.15 3.11 -5.70
CA VAL A 221 -0.15 4.56 -5.90
C VAL A 221 0.95 5.19 -5.05
N ASN A 222 1.99 5.67 -5.73
CA ASN A 222 3.13 6.39 -5.17
C ASN A 222 3.12 7.86 -5.66
N THR A 223 1.97 8.52 -5.53
CA THR A 223 1.83 9.94 -5.90
C THR A 223 1.12 10.73 -4.81
N PHE A 224 1.40 12.04 -4.76
CA PHE A 224 0.71 12.93 -3.85
C PHE A 224 -0.78 13.03 -4.21
N LEU A 225 -1.66 12.67 -3.27
CA LEU A 225 -3.11 12.63 -3.48
C LEU A 225 -3.81 13.98 -3.31
N GLY A 226 -3.07 15.10 -3.23
CA GLY A 226 -3.69 16.43 -3.25
C GLY A 226 -4.21 16.81 -4.64
N GLY A 227 -5.38 17.43 -4.68
CA GLY A 227 -6.03 17.92 -5.92
C GLY A 227 -6.85 16.84 -6.67
N ASP A 228 -7.87 17.29 -7.41
CA ASP A 228 -8.80 16.51 -8.25
C ASP A 228 -9.18 15.11 -7.69
N THR A 229 -9.59 15.08 -6.43
CA THR A 229 -9.98 13.85 -5.74
C THR A 229 -11.12 13.11 -6.47
N GLU A 230 -12.10 13.84 -7.00
CA GLU A 230 -13.21 13.28 -7.77
C GLU A 230 -12.76 12.65 -9.09
N GLY A 231 -11.86 13.31 -9.83
CA GLY A 231 -11.31 12.75 -11.08
C GLY A 231 -10.48 11.50 -10.82
N ARG A 232 -9.72 11.44 -9.72
CA ARG A 232 -8.97 10.25 -9.31
C ARG A 232 -9.89 9.10 -8.90
N LYS A 233 -10.93 9.38 -8.12
CA LYS A 233 -11.96 8.40 -7.77
C LYS A 233 -12.61 7.81 -9.01
N ALA A 234 -13.03 8.65 -9.96
CA ALA A 234 -13.60 8.20 -11.21
C ALA A 234 -12.60 7.37 -12.04
N LYS A 235 -11.31 7.77 -12.09
CA LYS A 235 -10.24 7.00 -12.74
C LYS A 235 -10.17 5.59 -12.15
N TYR A 236 -9.97 5.46 -10.84
CA TYR A 236 -9.73 4.15 -10.21
C TYR A 236 -10.97 3.26 -10.22
N GLN A 237 -12.17 3.83 -10.11
CA GLN A 237 -13.41 3.08 -10.32
C GLN A 237 -13.52 2.52 -11.75
N GLN A 238 -13.02 3.23 -12.74
CA GLN A 238 -13.01 2.77 -14.13
C GLN A 238 -11.94 1.70 -14.38
N LEU A 239 -10.80 1.75 -13.68
CA LEU A 239 -9.78 0.69 -13.76
C LEU A 239 -10.32 -0.65 -13.23
N ASN A 240 -11.19 -0.61 -12.21
CA ASN A 240 -11.83 -1.78 -11.62
C ASN A 240 -10.84 -2.87 -11.15
N ILE A 241 -9.72 -2.44 -10.56
CA ILE A 241 -8.71 -3.29 -9.95
C ILE A 241 -8.40 -2.78 -8.53
N PRO A 242 -7.87 -3.63 -7.62
CA PRO A 242 -7.41 -3.19 -6.32
C PRO A 242 -6.34 -2.10 -6.42
N VAL A 243 -6.44 -1.10 -5.55
CA VAL A 243 -5.50 0.02 -5.47
C VAL A 243 -4.95 0.11 -4.05
N LEU A 244 -3.63 0.00 -3.92
CA LEU A 244 -2.89 0.12 -2.65
C LEU A 244 -2.17 1.47 -2.59
N HIS A 245 -2.07 2.05 -1.40
CA HIS A 245 -1.42 3.34 -1.21
C HIS A 245 0.01 3.18 -0.65
N ILE A 246 0.99 3.79 -1.32
CA ILE A 246 2.35 3.93 -0.80
C ILE A 246 2.49 5.27 -0.10
N VAL A 247 2.95 5.23 1.15
CA VAL A 247 3.27 6.39 1.98
C VAL A 247 4.77 6.39 2.29
N HIS A 248 5.35 7.58 2.48
CA HIS A 248 6.76 7.74 2.84
C HIS A 248 6.85 8.39 4.22
N TYR A 249 7.65 7.80 5.11
CA TYR A 249 8.01 8.43 6.37
C TYR A 249 9.05 9.52 6.10
N ARG A 250 8.60 10.77 6.07
CA ARG A 250 9.44 11.92 5.70
C ARG A 250 10.07 12.65 6.87
N ALA A 251 9.65 12.35 8.09
CA ALA A 251 10.09 13.07 9.28
C ALA A 251 11.59 12.88 9.52
N ASP A 252 12.09 11.64 9.43
CA ASP A 252 13.49 11.29 9.71
C ASP A 252 13.81 9.86 9.19
N ASN A 253 14.85 9.24 9.76
CA ASN A 253 15.37 7.91 9.47
C ASN A 253 14.54 6.74 10.06
N TYR A 254 14.98 5.53 9.77
CA TYR A 254 14.37 4.27 10.20
C TYR A 254 14.23 4.11 11.72
N ALA A 255 15.23 4.50 12.50
CA ALA A 255 15.17 4.39 13.96
C ALA A 255 14.08 5.31 14.54
N ALA A 256 13.91 6.51 13.97
CA ALA A 256 12.83 7.41 14.34
C ALA A 256 11.46 6.86 13.93
N TYR A 257 11.36 6.25 12.75
CA TYR A 257 10.14 5.56 12.33
C TYR A 257 9.72 4.47 13.31
N LEU A 258 10.65 3.61 13.75
CA LEU A 258 10.34 2.55 14.71
C LEU A 258 9.85 3.11 16.05
N ALA A 259 10.50 4.16 16.56
CA ALA A 259 10.13 4.81 17.83
C ALA A 259 8.84 5.64 17.77
N ASP A 260 8.34 5.96 16.58
CA ASP A 260 7.12 6.75 16.41
C ASP A 260 5.85 5.91 16.57
N ASN A 261 4.96 6.34 17.46
CA ASN A 261 3.66 5.69 17.64
C ASN A 261 2.63 6.13 16.60
N ALA A 262 2.82 7.26 15.91
CA ALA A 262 1.83 7.75 14.96
C ALA A 262 1.91 7.02 13.61
N GLY A 263 3.13 6.79 13.11
CA GLY A 263 3.43 6.29 11.77
C GLY A 263 3.15 7.35 10.71
N ILE A 264 1.87 7.62 10.42
CA ILE A 264 1.46 8.77 9.61
C ILE A 264 1.19 9.97 10.52
N ASP A 265 1.98 11.02 10.34
CA ASP A 265 1.88 12.27 11.11
C ASP A 265 0.61 13.07 10.79
N SER A 266 0.15 13.87 11.76
CA SER A 266 -1.09 14.64 11.67
C SER A 266 -1.12 15.68 10.54
N PHE A 267 0.04 16.20 10.11
CA PHE A 267 0.10 17.15 9.00
C PHE A 267 -0.11 16.44 7.66
N SER A 268 0.41 15.22 7.51
CA SER A 268 0.28 14.42 6.29
C SER A 268 -1.10 13.78 6.11
N LEU A 269 -1.90 13.64 7.19
CA LEU A 269 -3.21 12.98 7.20
C LEU A 269 -4.14 13.36 6.03
N PRO A 270 -4.45 14.64 5.78
CA PRO A 270 -5.42 15.01 4.74
C PRO A 270 -4.94 14.63 3.34
N PHE A 271 -3.62 14.56 3.14
CA PHE A 271 -3.00 14.35 1.84
C PHE A 271 -2.66 12.89 1.55
N THR A 272 -2.67 12.03 2.57
CA THR A 272 -2.23 10.63 2.46
C THR A 272 -3.35 9.68 2.84
N LEU A 273 -3.94 9.81 4.02
CA LEU A 273 -4.94 8.87 4.52
C LEU A 273 -6.36 9.28 4.11
N THR A 274 -6.78 10.49 4.47
CA THR A 274 -8.18 10.92 4.27
C THR A 274 -8.59 10.96 2.80
N ASN A 275 -7.73 11.50 1.93
CA ASN A 275 -7.99 11.51 0.49
C ASN A 275 -7.96 10.10 -0.11
N ALA A 276 -7.05 9.23 0.33
CA ALA A 276 -6.98 7.84 -0.13
C ALA A 276 -8.29 7.10 0.17
N GLU A 277 -8.76 7.16 1.42
CA GLU A 277 -10.00 6.53 1.85
C GLU A 277 -11.21 7.06 1.09
N TYR A 278 -11.31 8.39 0.89
CA TYR A 278 -12.40 9.00 0.13
C TYR A 278 -12.45 8.54 -1.34
N ILE A 279 -11.27 8.35 -1.94
CA ILE A 279 -11.11 7.83 -3.30
C ILE A 279 -11.45 6.33 -3.37
N GLY A 280 -11.29 5.60 -2.26
CA GLY A 280 -11.44 4.15 -2.18
C GLY A 280 -10.14 3.36 -2.36
N ILE A 281 -8.99 4.01 -2.14
CA ILE A 281 -7.68 3.36 -2.08
C ILE A 281 -7.54 2.72 -0.70
N GLN A 282 -6.97 1.51 -0.65
CA GLN A 282 -6.91 0.70 0.56
C GLN A 282 -5.50 0.66 1.12
N ASP A 283 -5.44 0.43 2.44
CA ASP A 283 -4.29 -0.10 3.17
C ASP A 283 -2.95 0.62 2.92
N PRO A 284 -2.74 1.79 3.55
CA PRO A 284 -1.54 2.59 3.36
C PRO A 284 -0.31 1.90 3.95
N VAL A 285 0.68 1.63 3.11
CA VAL A 285 1.97 1.05 3.53
C VAL A 285 3.05 2.13 3.55
N ILE A 286 3.71 2.30 4.70
CA ILE A 286 4.89 3.16 4.81
C ILE A 286 6.08 2.43 4.20
N LEU A 287 6.44 2.77 2.96
CA LEU A 287 7.45 2.05 2.18
C LEU A 287 8.88 2.48 2.51
N THR A 288 9.12 3.77 2.81
CA THR A 288 10.47 4.32 2.93
C THR A 288 10.63 5.23 4.14
N THR A 289 11.87 5.38 4.62
CA THR A 289 12.32 6.47 5.51
C THR A 289 13.19 7.48 4.76
N ASN A 290 13.50 8.61 5.41
CA ASN A 290 14.39 9.63 4.89
C ASN A 290 15.79 9.51 5.51
N GLU A 291 16.71 8.88 4.79
CA GLU A 291 18.09 8.63 5.22
C GLU A 291 19.01 9.71 4.66
N GLY A 292 19.12 10.84 5.39
CA GLY A 292 20.02 11.93 5.00
C GLY A 292 19.64 12.65 3.70
N GLY A 293 18.34 12.64 3.34
CA GLY A 293 17.81 13.24 2.11
C GLY A 293 17.48 12.23 1.00
N GLU A 294 17.80 10.96 1.21
CA GLU A 294 17.46 9.86 0.31
C GLU A 294 16.27 9.05 0.85
N MET A 295 15.34 8.65 -0.03
CA MET A 295 14.23 7.79 0.36
C MET A 295 14.63 6.33 0.19
N LEU A 296 14.95 5.66 1.29
CA LEU A 296 15.36 4.27 1.27
C LEU A 296 14.21 3.35 1.71
N PRO A 297 13.98 2.23 1.00
CA PRO A 297 12.92 1.29 1.32
C PRO A 297 13.18 0.60 2.66
N ILE A 298 12.11 0.39 3.42
CA ILE A 298 12.10 -0.42 4.63
C ILE A 298 11.86 -1.88 4.19
N PRO A 299 12.83 -2.80 4.35
CA PRO A 299 12.77 -4.13 3.75
C PRO A 299 11.50 -4.93 4.12
N GLU A 300 11.12 -4.91 5.39
CA GLU A 300 9.94 -5.63 5.87
C GLU A 300 8.63 -5.02 5.36
N GLN A 301 8.57 -3.71 5.15
CA GLN A 301 7.40 -3.04 4.59
C GLN A 301 7.27 -3.24 3.08
N LEU A 302 8.39 -3.29 2.37
CA LEU A 302 8.43 -3.69 0.98
C LEU A 302 7.85 -5.10 0.81
N ASN A 303 8.21 -6.04 1.68
CA ASN A 303 7.65 -7.39 1.69
C ASN A 303 6.13 -7.36 1.95
N VAL A 304 5.65 -6.58 2.92
CA VAL A 304 4.20 -6.43 3.18
C VAL A 304 3.46 -5.91 1.95
N LEU A 305 3.96 -4.84 1.33
CA LEU A 305 3.36 -4.23 0.15
C LEU A 305 3.26 -5.21 -1.02
N VAL A 306 4.37 -5.86 -1.36
CA VAL A 306 4.47 -6.75 -2.52
C VAL A 306 3.65 -8.02 -2.28
N ASN A 307 3.78 -8.67 -1.11
CA ASN A 307 2.99 -9.87 -0.81
C ASN A 307 1.48 -9.58 -0.83
N LYS A 308 1.05 -8.42 -0.33
CA LYS A 308 -0.35 -7.98 -0.40
C LYS A 308 -0.81 -7.80 -1.85
N ALA A 309 0.01 -7.16 -2.69
CA ALA A 309 -0.29 -7.00 -4.11
C ALA A 309 -0.39 -8.36 -4.84
N PHE A 310 0.50 -9.32 -4.55
CA PHE A 310 0.43 -10.66 -5.12
C PHE A 310 -0.78 -11.46 -4.63
N ASN A 311 -1.13 -11.35 -3.35
CA ASN A 311 -2.33 -12.01 -2.82
C ASN A 311 -3.60 -11.45 -3.46
N LEU A 312 -3.69 -10.14 -3.67
CA LEU A 312 -4.81 -9.50 -4.39
C LEU A 312 -4.85 -9.89 -5.87
N ALA A 313 -3.71 -10.02 -6.53
CA ALA A 313 -3.64 -10.50 -7.91
C ALA A 313 -4.05 -11.98 -8.01
N SER A 314 -3.58 -12.81 -7.09
CA SER A 314 -3.96 -14.23 -6.99
C SER A 314 -5.46 -14.39 -6.76
N LEU A 315 -6.04 -13.62 -5.83
CA LEU A 315 -7.48 -13.64 -5.54
C LEU A 315 -8.33 -13.27 -6.77
N GLN A 316 -7.87 -12.35 -7.61
CA GLN A 316 -8.55 -11.99 -8.87
C GLN A 316 -8.46 -13.09 -9.93
N ARG A 317 -7.30 -13.74 -10.03
CA ARG A 317 -7.04 -14.76 -11.06
C ARG A 317 -7.61 -16.14 -10.73
N LYS A 318 -7.76 -16.45 -9.44
CA LYS A 318 -8.26 -17.74 -8.98
C LYS A 318 -9.74 -17.89 -9.34
N ASP A 319 -10.13 -19.07 -9.80
CA ASP A 319 -11.53 -19.41 -10.03
C ASP A 319 -12.29 -19.45 -8.69
N ASN A 320 -13.56 -19.03 -8.68
CA ASN A 320 -14.36 -18.95 -7.46
C ASN A 320 -14.46 -20.31 -6.74
N GLN A 321 -14.53 -21.42 -7.48
CA GLN A 321 -14.61 -22.76 -6.91
C GLN A 321 -13.38 -23.13 -6.06
N ASP A 322 -12.22 -22.57 -6.38
CA ASP A 322 -10.95 -22.88 -5.73
C ASP A 322 -10.59 -21.90 -4.60
N LYS A 323 -11.37 -20.83 -4.42
CA LYS A 323 -11.15 -19.83 -3.37
C LYS A 323 -11.51 -20.38 -1.99
N LYS A 324 -10.56 -20.27 -1.07
CA LYS A 324 -10.69 -20.55 0.36
C LYS A 324 -10.91 -19.26 1.14
N LEU A 325 -11.99 -19.20 1.90
CA LEU A 325 -12.38 -18.04 2.69
C LEU A 325 -12.33 -18.37 4.18
N ALA A 326 -11.83 -17.44 4.98
CA ALA A 326 -11.90 -17.50 6.43
C ALA A 326 -12.75 -16.35 6.97
N LEU A 327 -13.89 -16.68 7.59
CA LEU A 327 -14.81 -15.71 8.16
C LEU A 327 -14.69 -15.72 9.68
N LEU A 328 -14.29 -14.58 10.24
CA LEU A 328 -14.23 -14.35 11.67
C LEU A 328 -15.40 -13.45 12.09
N PHE A 329 -16.15 -13.86 13.10
CA PHE A 329 -17.13 -13.00 13.76
C PHE A 329 -16.66 -12.69 15.18
N TRP A 330 -16.91 -11.48 15.64
CA TRP A 330 -16.64 -11.08 17.01
C TRP A 330 -17.89 -11.23 17.86
N ASN A 331 -17.76 -11.93 18.99
CA ASN A 331 -18.87 -12.14 19.91
C ASN A 331 -19.03 -10.96 20.87
N HIS A 332 -19.85 -9.98 20.50
CA HIS A 332 -20.14 -8.83 21.36
C HIS A 332 -21.63 -8.44 21.40
N PRO A 333 -22.25 -8.25 22.58
CA PRO A 333 -21.68 -8.40 23.93
C PRO A 333 -21.21 -9.83 24.24
N PRO A 334 -20.28 -10.04 25.20
CA PRO A 334 -19.77 -11.37 25.51
C PRO A 334 -20.87 -12.31 26.03
N GLY A 335 -20.87 -13.56 25.59
CA GLY A 335 -21.75 -14.60 26.11
C GLY A 335 -21.76 -15.85 25.24
N GLU A 336 -21.85 -17.02 25.87
CA GLU A 336 -21.84 -18.34 25.22
C GLU A 336 -22.97 -18.52 24.17
N THR A 337 -24.10 -17.85 24.37
CA THR A 337 -25.26 -17.89 23.47
C THR A 337 -25.44 -16.60 22.67
N ASN A 338 -24.54 -15.62 22.81
CA ASN A 338 -24.70 -14.35 22.13
C ASN A 338 -24.11 -14.41 20.72
N GLN A 339 -24.88 -13.93 19.75
CA GLN A 339 -24.53 -14.01 18.33
C GLN A 339 -25.07 -12.77 17.63
N GLY A 340 -24.47 -11.64 17.95
CA GLY A 340 -24.86 -10.35 17.42
C GLY A 340 -23.64 -9.50 17.09
N ALA A 341 -23.81 -8.64 16.09
CA ALA A 341 -23.02 -7.44 15.95
C ALA A 341 -24.01 -6.26 15.95
N SER A 342 -23.52 -5.03 16.17
CA SER A 342 -24.39 -3.86 16.29
C SER A 342 -25.34 -3.75 15.09
N ASN A 343 -26.64 -3.95 15.33
CA ASN A 343 -27.72 -3.94 14.34
C ASN A 343 -27.62 -5.01 13.21
N LEU A 344 -26.92 -6.12 13.44
CA LEU A 344 -26.79 -7.23 12.49
C LEU A 344 -27.20 -8.57 13.13
N ASN A 345 -28.14 -9.29 12.49
CA ASN A 345 -28.42 -10.68 12.81
C ASN A 345 -27.35 -11.55 12.13
N VAL A 346 -26.29 -11.90 12.86
CA VAL A 346 -25.14 -12.63 12.33
C VAL A 346 -25.55 -13.99 11.74
N PRO A 347 -26.28 -14.87 12.46
CA PRO A 347 -26.67 -16.17 11.92
C PRO A 347 -27.48 -16.10 10.62
N ARG A 348 -28.51 -15.26 10.58
CA ARG A 348 -29.34 -15.10 9.37
C ARG A 348 -28.57 -14.51 8.20
N SER A 349 -27.67 -13.56 8.47
CA SER A 349 -26.80 -12.98 7.45
C SER A 349 -25.78 -13.99 6.91
N LEU A 350 -25.29 -14.92 7.75
CA LEU A 350 -24.40 -16.00 7.32
C LEU A 350 -25.12 -17.07 6.49
N GLU A 351 -26.37 -17.42 6.83
CA GLU A 351 -27.20 -18.29 5.99
C GLU A 351 -27.38 -17.70 4.59
N LYS A 352 -27.71 -16.40 4.52
CA LYS A 352 -27.81 -15.66 3.26
C LYS A 352 -26.47 -15.65 2.50
N LEU A 353 -25.36 -15.33 3.17
CA LEU A 353 -24.03 -15.25 2.56
C LEU A 353 -23.58 -16.59 1.98
N THR A 354 -23.73 -17.69 2.74
CA THR A 354 -23.32 -19.03 2.27
C THR A 354 -24.15 -19.48 1.07
N SER A 355 -25.46 -19.16 1.05
CA SER A 355 -26.32 -19.40 -0.12
C SER A 355 -25.90 -18.57 -1.34
N ASP A 356 -25.54 -17.30 -1.15
CA ASP A 356 -25.11 -16.45 -2.25
C ASP A 356 -23.73 -16.86 -2.79
N LEU A 357 -22.76 -17.17 -1.92
CA LEU A 357 -21.44 -17.67 -2.33
C LEU A 357 -21.55 -18.94 -3.18
N GLN A 358 -22.40 -19.88 -2.80
CA GLN A 358 -22.66 -21.07 -3.61
C GLN A 358 -23.20 -20.71 -5.00
N LYS A 359 -24.14 -19.76 -5.10
CA LYS A 359 -24.72 -19.32 -6.39
C LYS A 359 -23.69 -18.63 -7.28
N GLU A 360 -22.73 -17.92 -6.69
CA GLU A 360 -21.61 -17.28 -7.39
C GLU A 360 -20.48 -18.27 -7.76
N GLY A 361 -20.68 -19.57 -7.53
CA GLY A 361 -19.77 -20.64 -7.95
C GLY A 361 -18.64 -20.94 -6.97
N TYR A 362 -18.69 -20.43 -5.74
CA TYR A 362 -17.76 -20.86 -4.69
C TYR A 362 -18.11 -22.27 -4.21
N GLN A 363 -17.09 -23.05 -3.85
CA GLN A 363 -17.26 -24.37 -3.25
C GLN A 363 -17.70 -24.24 -1.79
N VAL A 364 -18.91 -23.72 -1.55
CA VAL A 364 -19.49 -23.49 -0.21
C VAL A 364 -20.83 -24.22 -0.12
N SER A 365 -21.07 -24.88 1.00
CA SER A 365 -22.39 -25.45 1.29
C SER A 365 -23.24 -24.43 2.07
N PRO A 366 -24.49 -24.16 1.66
CA PRO A 366 -25.38 -23.31 2.44
C PRO A 366 -25.53 -23.87 3.86
N VAL A 367 -25.40 -23.01 4.87
CA VAL A 367 -25.56 -23.38 6.27
C VAL A 367 -26.79 -22.68 6.82
N ALA A 368 -27.73 -23.45 7.38
CA ALA A 368 -28.97 -22.89 7.93
C ALA A 368 -28.70 -22.04 9.18
N GLU A 369 -29.56 -21.03 9.43
CA GLU A 369 -29.46 -20.13 10.58
C GLU A 369 -29.31 -20.90 11.90
N GLN A 370 -30.11 -21.95 12.12
CA GLN A 370 -30.06 -22.75 13.33
C GLN A 370 -28.75 -23.52 13.48
N THR A 371 -28.22 -24.07 12.38
CA THR A 371 -26.93 -24.79 12.41
C THR A 371 -25.78 -23.86 12.78
N ILE A 372 -25.82 -22.61 12.31
CA ILE A 372 -24.85 -21.58 12.72
C ILE A 372 -24.99 -21.31 14.21
N ILE A 373 -26.23 -21.15 14.71
CA ILE A 373 -26.47 -20.90 16.14
C ILE A 373 -25.86 -22.00 17.01
N ASP A 374 -26.14 -23.25 16.68
CA ASP A 374 -25.68 -24.40 17.46
C ASP A 374 -24.15 -24.55 17.38
N ALA A 375 -23.57 -24.37 16.19
CA ALA A 375 -22.14 -24.45 15.98
C ALA A 375 -21.37 -23.36 16.74
N VAL A 376 -21.86 -22.12 16.71
CA VAL A 376 -21.22 -21.01 17.42
C VAL A 376 -21.26 -21.22 18.93
N ALA A 377 -22.38 -21.67 19.48
CA ALA A 377 -22.49 -21.98 20.91
C ALA A 377 -21.49 -23.07 21.31
N ALA A 378 -21.36 -24.14 20.52
CA ALA A 378 -20.38 -25.20 20.76
C ALA A 378 -18.92 -24.70 20.67
N MET A 379 -18.60 -23.86 19.68
CA MET A 379 -17.24 -23.32 19.50
C MET A 379 -16.83 -22.33 20.61
N LEU A 380 -17.77 -21.56 21.17
CA LEU A 380 -17.48 -20.56 22.20
C LEU A 380 -17.46 -21.14 23.62
N LYS A 381 -18.13 -22.28 23.85
CA LYS A 381 -18.25 -22.91 25.17
C LYS A 381 -16.91 -23.10 25.89
N PRO A 382 -15.83 -23.59 25.25
CA PRO A 382 -14.53 -23.75 25.93
C PRO A 382 -13.91 -22.43 26.41
N SER A 383 -14.18 -21.31 25.74
CA SER A 383 -13.69 -19.99 26.18
C SER A 383 -14.35 -19.52 27.48
N TYR A 384 -15.59 -19.93 27.76
CA TYR A 384 -16.28 -19.58 29.01
C TYR A 384 -16.19 -20.70 30.07
N ARG A 385 -15.93 -21.93 29.63
CA ARG A 385 -15.85 -23.12 30.47
C ARG A 385 -14.73 -24.04 29.96
N PRO A 386 -13.47 -23.80 30.36
CA PRO A 386 -12.30 -24.49 29.80
C PRO A 386 -12.33 -26.02 29.90
N ASP A 387 -13.07 -26.56 30.88
CA ASP A 387 -13.30 -27.99 31.09
C ASP A 387 -14.13 -28.67 29.97
N HIS A 388 -14.74 -27.90 29.07
CA HIS A 388 -15.54 -28.43 27.96
C HIS A 388 -14.79 -28.46 26.62
N LEU A 389 -13.47 -28.28 26.62
CA LEU A 389 -12.68 -28.38 25.39
C LEU A 389 -12.76 -29.79 24.76
N ASP A 390 -12.78 -30.84 25.58
CA ASP A 390 -12.93 -32.22 25.12
C ASP A 390 -14.28 -32.43 24.39
N GLU A 391 -15.36 -31.81 24.86
CA GLU A 391 -16.67 -31.88 24.19
C GLU A 391 -16.65 -31.21 22.81
N LEU A 392 -15.93 -30.09 22.64
CA LEU A 392 -15.72 -29.50 21.32
C LEU A 392 -14.94 -30.47 20.42
N MET A 393 -13.93 -31.14 20.97
CA MET A 393 -13.08 -32.07 20.24
C MET A 393 -13.80 -33.37 19.81
N ASP A 394 -14.91 -33.72 20.47
CA ASP A 394 -15.81 -34.80 20.05
C ASP A 394 -16.68 -34.43 18.83
N THR A 395 -16.68 -33.16 18.42
CA THR A 395 -17.38 -32.67 17.23
C THR A 395 -16.44 -32.49 16.03
N ALA A 396 -17.01 -32.12 14.88
CA ALA A 396 -16.24 -31.66 13.74
C ALA A 396 -15.91 -30.16 13.77
N LEU A 397 -16.25 -29.40 14.83
CA LEU A 397 -16.17 -27.94 14.90
C LEU A 397 -14.80 -27.39 15.32
N TRP A 398 -13.72 -28.10 15.02
CA TRP A 398 -12.38 -27.70 15.42
C TRP A 398 -11.30 -28.12 14.42
N SER A 399 -10.12 -27.53 14.56
CA SER A 399 -8.89 -27.85 13.86
C SER A 399 -7.70 -27.73 14.79
N PHE A 400 -6.51 -28.11 14.32
CA PHE A 400 -5.32 -28.22 15.16
C PHE A 400 -4.12 -27.50 14.56
N LEU A 401 -3.39 -26.76 15.40
CA LEU A 401 -2.07 -26.24 15.08
C LEU A 401 -1.03 -26.83 16.05
N PRO A 402 -0.04 -27.60 15.57
CA PRO A 402 1.04 -28.09 16.42
C PRO A 402 1.82 -26.94 17.08
N LEU A 403 2.09 -27.07 18.38
CA LEU A 403 2.87 -26.08 19.14
C LEU A 403 4.26 -25.86 18.52
N GLU A 404 4.88 -26.94 18.03
CA GLU A 404 6.19 -26.88 17.38
C GLU A 404 6.16 -26.00 16.12
N ALA A 405 5.11 -26.12 15.30
CA ALA A 405 4.92 -25.29 14.11
C ALA A 405 4.74 -23.82 14.48
N TYR A 406 3.92 -23.54 15.51
CA TYR A 406 3.76 -22.20 16.05
C TYR A 406 5.09 -21.62 16.56
N GLN A 407 5.83 -22.37 17.37
CA GLN A 407 7.11 -21.92 17.93
C GLN A 407 8.18 -21.71 16.85
N ALA A 408 8.18 -22.51 15.78
CA ALA A 408 9.06 -22.31 14.65
C ALA A 408 8.79 -20.98 13.94
N TRP A 409 7.51 -20.66 13.71
CA TRP A 409 7.11 -19.36 13.17
C TRP A 409 7.38 -18.20 14.14
N PHE A 410 7.05 -18.35 15.41
CA PHE A 410 7.21 -17.29 16.40
C PHE A 410 8.68 -16.83 16.52
N LYS A 411 9.62 -17.76 16.37
CA LYS A 411 11.07 -17.48 16.34
C LYS A 411 11.52 -16.67 15.13
N THR A 412 10.72 -16.54 14.07
CA THR A 412 11.05 -15.70 12.90
C THR A 412 10.66 -14.23 13.09
N LEU A 413 9.90 -13.90 14.15
CA LEU A 413 9.54 -12.53 14.48
C LEU A 413 10.74 -11.77 15.07
N PRO A 414 10.76 -10.42 15.04
CA PRO A 414 11.79 -9.65 15.73
C PRO A 414 11.89 -10.02 17.22
N GLU A 415 13.09 -9.99 17.78
CA GLU A 415 13.34 -10.33 19.19
C GLU A 415 12.53 -9.45 20.15
N GLU A 416 12.33 -8.18 19.80
CA GLU A 416 11.53 -7.23 20.58
C GLU A 416 10.07 -7.67 20.68
N VAL A 417 9.46 -8.10 19.56
CA VAL A 417 8.08 -8.60 19.50
C VAL A 417 7.95 -9.91 20.29
N GLN A 418 8.92 -10.82 20.15
CA GLN A 418 8.94 -12.06 20.93
C GLN A 418 9.02 -11.77 22.45
N SER A 419 9.91 -10.85 22.83
CA SER A 419 10.14 -10.48 24.23
C SER A 419 8.94 -9.77 24.85
N GLU A 420 8.26 -8.92 24.10
CA GLU A 420 7.04 -8.24 24.55
C GLU A 420 5.92 -9.24 24.85
N ILE A 421 5.66 -10.17 23.91
CA ILE A 421 4.62 -11.19 24.06
C ILE A 421 4.96 -12.14 25.22
N ASN A 422 6.17 -12.71 25.24
CA ASN A 422 6.58 -13.65 26.29
C ASN A 422 6.69 -12.97 27.66
N GLY A 423 7.11 -11.71 27.70
CA GLY A 423 7.23 -10.93 28.93
C GLY A 423 5.89 -10.70 29.62
N TYR A 424 4.81 -10.52 28.85
CA TYR A 424 3.47 -10.32 29.39
C TYR A 424 2.72 -11.65 29.62
N TRP A 425 2.74 -12.56 28.63
CA TRP A 425 1.90 -13.77 28.62
C TRP A 425 2.62 -15.04 29.07
N GLY A 426 3.93 -14.99 29.25
CA GLY A 426 4.77 -16.18 29.42
C GLY A 426 4.99 -16.92 28.09
N GLU A 427 5.82 -17.96 28.13
CA GLU A 427 6.14 -18.76 26.93
C GLU A 427 4.92 -19.50 26.34
N ALA A 428 4.92 -19.71 25.03
CA ALA A 428 3.84 -20.39 24.30
C ALA A 428 3.50 -21.79 24.83
N ASN A 429 4.49 -22.53 25.34
CA ASN A 429 4.29 -23.87 25.91
C ASN A 429 3.62 -23.87 27.30
N ASN A 430 3.45 -22.69 27.91
CA ASN A 430 2.72 -22.51 29.16
C ASN A 430 1.25 -22.12 28.93
N TYR A 431 0.81 -22.00 27.68
CA TYR A 431 -0.59 -21.74 27.37
C TYR A 431 -1.48 -22.87 27.89
N ALA A 432 -2.47 -22.55 28.73
CA ALA A 432 -3.25 -23.55 29.45
C ALA A 432 -4.20 -24.34 28.53
N GLY A 433 -4.56 -23.78 27.37
CA GLY A 433 -5.42 -24.42 26.37
C GLY A 433 -4.70 -25.36 25.41
N LEU A 434 -3.44 -25.72 25.67
CA LEU A 434 -2.73 -26.73 24.87
C LEU A 434 -3.26 -28.13 25.14
N VAL A 435 -3.46 -28.92 24.08
CA VAL A 435 -3.90 -30.31 24.17
C VAL A 435 -2.92 -31.25 23.48
N ALA A 436 -2.89 -32.51 23.93
CA ALA A 436 -2.18 -33.57 23.22
C ALA A 436 -3.10 -34.22 22.17
N TYR A 437 -2.75 -34.09 20.89
CA TYR A 437 -3.48 -34.70 19.79
C TYR A 437 -2.51 -35.38 18.82
N ARG A 438 -2.78 -36.65 18.48
CA ARG A 438 -1.93 -37.47 17.58
C ARG A 438 -0.43 -37.48 17.95
N GLY A 439 -0.14 -37.46 19.25
CA GLY A 439 1.24 -37.49 19.76
C GLY A 439 1.97 -36.14 19.74
N GLN A 440 1.29 -35.04 19.39
CA GLN A 440 1.83 -33.68 19.43
C GLN A 440 1.04 -32.81 20.41
N GLN A 441 1.70 -31.89 21.09
CA GLN A 441 1.00 -30.80 21.77
C GLN A 441 0.68 -29.67 20.80
N GLY A 442 -0.45 -29.00 20.98
CA GLY A 442 -0.83 -27.88 20.13
C GLY A 442 -2.14 -27.21 20.51
N PHE A 443 -2.52 -26.24 19.70
CA PHE A 443 -3.70 -25.40 19.88
C PHE A 443 -4.91 -26.03 19.20
N VAL A 444 -6.04 -26.08 19.91
CA VAL A 444 -7.36 -26.37 19.31
C VAL A 444 -7.93 -25.08 18.74
N ILE A 445 -8.31 -25.08 17.47
CA ILE A 445 -8.83 -23.94 16.72
C ILE A 445 -10.32 -24.18 16.44
N PRO A 446 -11.26 -23.57 17.18
CA PRO A 446 -12.69 -23.72 16.91
C PRO A 446 -13.07 -23.16 15.54
N ARG A 447 -13.70 -23.97 14.69
CA ARG A 447 -14.12 -23.59 13.35
C ARG A 447 -15.21 -24.51 12.79
N LEU A 448 -16.20 -23.94 12.13
CA LEU A 448 -17.17 -24.64 11.29
C LEU A 448 -16.67 -24.64 9.84
N GLU A 449 -16.46 -25.81 9.25
CA GLU A 449 -16.15 -25.98 7.82
C GLU A 449 -17.43 -26.10 6.99
N SER A 450 -17.50 -25.35 5.90
CA SER A 450 -18.52 -25.47 4.86
C SER A 450 -17.90 -25.40 3.48
N GLY A 451 -17.37 -26.52 3.00
CA GLY A 451 -16.55 -26.57 1.79
C GLY A 451 -15.26 -25.75 1.97
N ASN A 452 -15.02 -24.79 1.07
CA ASN A 452 -13.90 -23.86 1.09
C ASN A 452 -14.19 -22.58 1.90
N LEU A 453 -15.17 -22.60 2.80
CA LEU A 453 -15.38 -21.55 3.79
C LEU A 453 -15.23 -22.12 5.19
N ILE A 454 -14.41 -21.46 6.02
CA ILE A 454 -14.44 -21.66 7.47
C ILE A 454 -15.12 -20.47 8.15
N ILE A 455 -15.97 -20.77 9.13
CA ILE A 455 -16.66 -19.80 9.97
C ILE A 455 -16.18 -20.02 11.40
N MET A 456 -15.61 -19.00 12.04
CA MET A 456 -15.01 -19.15 13.36
C MET A 456 -15.18 -17.90 14.22
N PRO A 457 -15.22 -18.05 15.56
CA PRO A 457 -15.15 -16.91 16.44
C PRO A 457 -13.75 -16.29 16.37
N GLN A 458 -13.67 -14.96 16.43
CA GLN A 458 -12.42 -14.29 16.69
C GLN A 458 -11.94 -14.64 18.12
N PRO A 459 -10.63 -14.92 18.32
CA PRO A 459 -10.13 -15.23 19.65
C PRO A 459 -10.37 -14.08 20.64
N SER A 460 -10.60 -14.44 21.89
CA SER A 460 -10.57 -13.52 23.04
C SER A 460 -9.19 -12.85 23.13
N ARG A 461 -9.10 -11.63 23.68
CA ARG A 461 -7.81 -10.95 23.95
C ARG A 461 -7.21 -11.35 25.31
N GLY A 462 -8.01 -11.91 26.22
CA GLY A 462 -7.63 -12.24 27.60
C GLY A 462 -6.72 -13.46 27.77
N GLY A 463 -6.30 -14.11 26.68
CA GLY A 463 -5.41 -15.26 26.73
C GLY A 463 -6.02 -16.44 27.48
N ASN A 464 -5.49 -16.74 28.67
CA ASN A 464 -5.98 -17.81 29.54
C ASN A 464 -7.25 -17.41 30.34
N ASP A 465 -7.60 -16.12 30.38
CA ASP A 465 -8.74 -15.61 31.14
C ASP A 465 -9.59 -14.65 30.28
N PRO A 466 -10.55 -15.19 29.51
CA PRO A 466 -11.44 -14.38 28.68
C PRO A 466 -12.28 -13.36 29.45
N SER A 467 -12.37 -13.46 30.79
CA SER A 467 -13.06 -12.45 31.59
C SER A 467 -12.34 -11.09 31.61
N GLN A 468 -11.04 -11.07 31.25
CA GLN A 468 -10.25 -9.85 31.11
C GLN A 468 -10.59 -9.06 29.84
N ASP A 469 -11.26 -9.66 28.85
CA ASP A 469 -11.57 -8.99 27.58
C ASP A 469 -12.23 -7.63 27.79
N LYS A 470 -13.19 -7.54 28.71
CA LYS A 470 -13.90 -6.28 29.01
C LYS A 470 -12.97 -5.15 29.47
N ASP A 471 -11.83 -5.48 30.06
CA ASP A 471 -10.89 -4.53 30.63
C ASP A 471 -9.77 -4.17 29.64
N ILE A 472 -9.41 -5.09 28.74
CA ILE A 472 -8.26 -4.93 27.82
C ILE A 472 -8.64 -4.77 26.34
N PHE A 473 -9.91 -4.91 25.95
CA PHE A 473 -10.27 -4.94 24.52
C PHE A 473 -9.95 -3.65 23.76
N HIS A 474 -9.90 -2.51 24.44
CA HIS A 474 -9.44 -1.21 23.91
C HIS A 474 -8.05 -0.81 24.44
N ASP A 475 -7.37 -1.67 25.20
CA ASP A 475 -6.04 -1.36 25.71
C ASP A 475 -4.99 -1.68 24.64
N VAL A 476 -4.51 -0.61 23.99
CA VAL A 476 -3.46 -0.65 22.96
C VAL A 476 -2.06 -0.93 23.52
N LYS A 477 -1.93 -1.25 24.81
CA LYS A 477 -0.64 -1.61 25.44
C LYS A 477 -0.51 -3.09 25.77
N VAL A 478 -1.61 -3.84 25.74
CA VAL A 478 -1.58 -5.27 26.06
C VAL A 478 -1.25 -6.03 24.77
N PRO A 479 -0.06 -6.69 24.68
CA PRO A 479 0.37 -7.38 23.47
C PRO A 479 -0.56 -8.54 23.12
N MET A 480 -0.54 -8.93 21.85
CA MET A 480 -1.25 -10.12 21.39
C MET A 480 -0.70 -11.38 22.07
N HIS A 481 -1.56 -12.25 22.61
CA HIS A 481 -1.10 -13.50 23.22
C HIS A 481 -0.91 -14.64 22.20
N HIS A 482 -0.21 -15.69 22.62
CA HIS A 482 0.16 -16.81 21.76
C HIS A 482 -1.01 -17.48 21.02
N TYR A 483 -2.11 -17.78 21.73
CA TYR A 483 -3.28 -18.40 21.09
C TYR A 483 -3.92 -17.52 20.00
N TYR A 484 -3.96 -16.19 20.18
CA TYR A 484 -4.49 -15.27 19.17
C TYR A 484 -3.63 -15.33 17.91
N ALA A 485 -2.30 -15.23 18.07
CA ALA A 485 -1.35 -15.35 16.97
C ALA A 485 -1.42 -16.73 16.29
N ALA A 486 -1.58 -17.80 17.06
CA ALA A 486 -1.71 -19.18 16.57
C ALA A 486 -2.94 -19.35 15.66
N VAL A 487 -4.07 -18.74 16.00
CA VAL A 487 -5.30 -18.81 15.19
C VAL A 487 -5.09 -18.15 13.83
N TYR A 488 -4.53 -16.93 13.78
CA TYR A 488 -4.26 -16.25 12.52
C TYR A 488 -3.15 -16.94 11.71
N LEU A 489 -2.13 -17.48 12.37
CA LEU A 489 -1.12 -18.30 11.71
C LEU A 489 -1.74 -19.55 11.07
N TRP A 490 -2.64 -20.23 11.78
CA TRP A 490 -3.33 -21.41 11.26
C TRP A 490 -4.18 -21.07 10.03
N ILE A 491 -4.90 -19.93 10.05
CA ILE A 491 -5.66 -19.44 8.89
C ILE A 491 -4.72 -19.23 7.68
N ARG A 492 -3.56 -18.61 7.92
CA ARG A 492 -2.60 -18.26 6.86
C ARG A 492 -1.84 -19.46 6.30
N GLU A 493 -1.26 -20.29 7.16
CA GLU A 493 -0.27 -21.31 6.75
C GLU A 493 -0.86 -22.71 6.62
N HIS A 494 -1.88 -23.05 7.43
CA HIS A 494 -2.46 -24.40 7.44
C HIS A 494 -3.73 -24.48 6.61
N TYR A 495 -4.68 -23.57 6.84
CA TYR A 495 -5.89 -23.51 6.02
C TYR A 495 -5.60 -22.87 4.66
N GLN A 496 -4.68 -21.90 4.63
CA GLN A 496 -4.27 -21.14 3.45
C GLN A 496 -5.45 -20.39 2.82
N ALA A 497 -6.12 -19.56 3.64
CA ALA A 497 -7.19 -18.70 3.15
C ALA A 497 -6.67 -17.72 2.08
N ASP A 498 -7.42 -17.57 0.99
CA ASP A 498 -7.18 -16.55 -0.02
C ASP A 498 -7.74 -15.18 0.43
N ALA A 499 -8.74 -15.17 1.32
CA ALA A 499 -9.30 -13.96 1.90
C ALA A 499 -9.80 -14.18 3.33
N ILE A 500 -9.65 -13.14 4.15
CA ILE A 500 -10.22 -13.06 5.50
C ILE A 500 -11.40 -12.09 5.48
N ILE A 501 -12.51 -12.50 6.08
CA ILE A 501 -13.74 -11.72 6.23
C ILE A 501 -13.98 -11.49 7.71
N HIS A 502 -13.79 -10.25 8.17
CA HIS A 502 -14.27 -9.82 9.47
C HIS A 502 -15.75 -9.45 9.36
N PHE A 503 -16.62 -10.19 10.05
CA PHE A 503 -18.07 -10.12 9.89
C PHE A 503 -18.74 -9.45 11.10
N GLY A 504 -19.15 -8.20 10.93
CA GLY A 504 -19.75 -7.39 11.99
C GLY A 504 -19.24 -5.95 11.95
N THR A 505 -19.56 -5.15 12.98
CA THR A 505 -19.17 -3.74 13.04
C THR A 505 -17.71 -3.51 13.42
N HIS A 506 -17.16 -4.35 14.31
CA HIS A 506 -15.79 -4.29 14.81
C HIS A 506 -15.35 -5.71 15.22
N GLY A 507 -14.04 -5.91 15.37
CA GLY A 507 -13.42 -7.01 16.08
C GLY A 507 -12.54 -6.52 17.22
N SER A 508 -11.63 -7.37 17.66
CA SER A 508 -10.60 -7.05 18.65
C SER A 508 -9.21 -6.87 18.05
N GLN A 509 -9.01 -7.28 16.79
CA GLN A 509 -7.70 -7.26 16.11
C GLN A 509 -7.27 -5.83 15.81
N GLU A 510 -8.20 -4.97 15.38
CA GLU A 510 -7.91 -3.57 15.05
C GLU A 510 -7.50 -2.70 16.27
N TRP A 511 -7.60 -3.26 17.48
CA TRP A 511 -7.26 -2.60 18.74
C TRP A 511 -5.99 -3.18 19.39
N LEU A 512 -5.30 -4.10 18.72
CA LEU A 512 -4.02 -4.62 19.17
C LEU A 512 -2.94 -3.52 19.13
N PRO A 513 -1.87 -3.64 19.94
CA PRO A 513 -0.80 -2.65 19.97
C PRO A 513 -0.12 -2.47 18.61
N GLY A 514 0.24 -1.23 18.30
CA GLY A 514 0.93 -0.88 17.08
C GLY A 514 0.89 0.62 16.83
N LYS A 515 1.38 1.04 15.66
CA LYS A 515 1.29 2.44 15.24
C LYS A 515 -0.17 2.82 15.02
N GLU A 516 -0.54 4.06 15.31
CA GLU A 516 -1.91 4.53 15.13
C GLU A 516 -2.38 4.42 13.67
N ARG A 517 -1.46 4.67 12.71
CA ARG A 517 -1.71 4.70 11.27
C ARG A 517 -0.46 4.30 10.49
N GLY A 518 -0.63 3.58 9.38
CA GLY A 518 0.52 3.12 8.60
C GLY A 518 1.37 2.12 9.39
N LEU A 519 0.73 1.01 9.78
CA LEU A 519 1.29 -0.03 10.62
C LEU A 519 2.66 -0.50 10.15
N TRP A 520 3.52 -0.85 11.10
CA TRP A 520 4.74 -1.60 10.83
C TRP A 520 4.43 -3.07 10.55
N ALA A 521 5.32 -3.75 9.83
CA ALA A 521 5.15 -5.14 9.42
C ALA A 521 4.99 -6.13 10.60
N TYR A 522 5.39 -5.72 11.81
CA TYR A 522 5.30 -6.51 13.02
C TYR A 522 4.49 -5.84 14.13
N ASP A 523 3.71 -4.80 13.80
CA ASP A 523 2.58 -4.40 14.65
C ASP A 523 1.56 -5.54 14.71
N ALA A 524 0.81 -5.63 15.82
CA ALA A 524 0.07 -6.84 16.21
C ALA A 524 -1.25 -7.11 15.46
#